data_AF-A0A5C1AUT8-F1
#
_entry.id   AF-A0A5C1AUT8-F1
#
_cell.length_a   1.000
_cell.length_b   1.000
_cell.length_c   1.000
_cell.angle_alpha   90.00
_cell.angle_beta   90.00
_cell.angle_gamma   90.00
#
_symmetry.space_group_name_H-M   'P 1'
#
loop_
_entity.id
_entity.type
_entity.pdbx_description
1 polymer ?
#
loop_
_entity_poly.entity_id
_entity_poly.type
_entity_poly.pdbx_seq_one_letter_code
_entity_poly.pdbx_strand_id
1 'polypeptide(L)'
;MGGHPEGTARVTLALRVHDRPVHIDVRLPDRTARLDELLPALREADDRVIDATIAHVEAGGERVSCAKGCSACCRAQPVPVTPPEAYALARLVERLPEPSGARVRAAFTANVTRLREAGLYEAYMQRDPAMTRDEARIIARR
;
A
#
# COMPACT_ATOMS: atom_id res chain seq x y z
N MET A 1 2.14 13.32 28.98
CA MET A 1 1.96 11.91 28.62
C MET A 1 3.21 11.49 27.87
N GLY A 2 4.14 10.85 28.57
CA GLY A 2 5.55 10.76 28.18
C GLY A 2 5.79 9.93 26.93
N GLY A 3 6.53 10.52 25.97
CA GLY A 3 7.06 9.81 24.82
C GLY A 3 8.04 8.75 25.31
N HIS A 4 7.68 7.48 25.11
CA HIS A 4 8.65 6.40 25.17
C HIS A 4 9.58 6.55 23.96
N PRO A 5 10.90 6.32 24.11
CA PRO A 5 11.79 6.25 22.95
C PRO A 5 11.26 5.16 22.01
N GLU A 6 11.08 5.49 20.73
CA GLU A 6 10.59 4.57 19.71
C GLU A 6 11.62 3.45 19.49
N GLY A 7 11.45 2.37 20.24
CA GLY A 7 12.18 1.14 20.02
C GLY A 7 11.80 0.53 18.67
N THR A 8 12.79 -0.01 17.98
CA THR A 8 12.59 -0.70 16.69
C THR A 8 13.25 -2.06 16.77
N ALA A 9 12.51 -3.09 16.38
CA ALA A 9 13.02 -4.44 16.21
C ALA A 9 13.55 -4.60 14.78
N ARG A 10 14.68 -5.28 14.63
CA ARG A 10 15.22 -5.68 13.32
C ARG A 10 14.71 -7.07 13.01
N VAL A 11 14.09 -7.24 11.85
CA VAL A 11 13.69 -8.55 11.33
C VAL A 11 14.49 -8.84 10.09
N THR A 12 15.25 -9.92 10.14
CA THR A 12 16.00 -10.44 9.00
C THR A 12 15.35 -11.72 8.50
N LEU A 13 15.14 -11.81 7.20
CA LEU A 13 14.55 -12.96 6.55
C LEU A 13 15.22 -13.22 5.20
N ALA A 14 15.36 -14.49 4.86
CA ALA A 14 15.94 -14.93 3.59
C ALA A 14 14.88 -15.74 2.85
N LEU A 15 14.54 -15.28 1.66
CA LEU A 15 13.65 -16.00 0.75
C LEU A 15 14.46 -16.53 -0.43
N ARG A 16 13.92 -17.53 -1.13
CA ARG A 16 14.35 -17.84 -2.48
C ARG A 16 13.33 -17.32 -3.47
N VAL A 17 13.76 -16.47 -4.39
CA VAL A 17 12.95 -15.91 -5.49
C VAL A 17 13.60 -16.36 -6.79
N HIS A 18 12.90 -17.19 -7.57
CA HIS A 18 13.49 -17.98 -8.66
C HIS A 18 14.70 -18.79 -8.16
N ASP A 19 15.87 -18.58 -8.76
CA ASP A 19 17.13 -19.25 -8.42
C ASP A 19 18.07 -18.35 -7.59
N ARG A 20 17.56 -17.24 -7.03
CA ARG A 20 18.37 -16.30 -6.25
C ARG A 20 17.89 -16.19 -4.80
N PRO A 21 18.81 -16.21 -3.82
CA PRO A 21 18.49 -15.83 -2.46
C PRO A 21 18.24 -14.32 -2.38
N VAL A 22 17.16 -13.92 -1.73
CA VAL A 22 16.80 -12.54 -1.43
C VAL A 22 16.86 -12.34 0.07
N HIS A 23 17.79 -11.50 0.50
CA HIS A 23 17.93 -11.11 1.90
C HIS A 23 17.16 -9.82 2.15
N ILE A 24 16.25 -9.87 3.11
CA ILE A 24 15.41 -8.76 3.52
C ILE A 24 15.76 -8.45 4.97
N ASP A 25 15.95 -7.17 5.23
CA ASP A 25 16.31 -6.63 6.53
C ASP A 25 15.47 -5.38 6.75
N VAL A 26 14.46 -5.49 7.60
CA VAL A 26 13.47 -4.44 7.82
C VAL A 26 13.37 -4.09 9.29
N ARG A 27 12.96 -2.85 9.56
CA ARG A 27 12.71 -2.34 10.91
C ARG A 27 11.22 -2.28 11.17
N LEU A 28 10.80 -2.87 12.28
CA LEU A 28 9.43 -2.84 12.77
C LEU A 28 9.38 -2.17 14.14
N PRO A 29 8.23 -1.63 14.56
CA PRO A 29 8.05 -1.24 15.96
C PRO A 29 8.27 -2.46 16.87
N ASP A 30 8.99 -2.27 17.99
CA ASP A 30 9.23 -3.33 19.00
C ASP A 30 8.12 -3.43 20.06
N ARG A 31 6.93 -2.92 19.71
CA ARG A 31 5.73 -2.85 20.53
C ARG A 31 4.55 -3.38 19.74
N THR A 32 3.40 -3.54 20.40
CA THR A 32 2.13 -3.65 19.69
C THR A 32 1.98 -2.47 18.74
N ALA A 33 1.81 -2.78 17.47
CA ALA A 33 1.74 -1.82 16.38
C ALA A 33 0.46 -2.01 15.61
N ARG A 34 -0.13 -0.89 15.18
CA ARG A 34 -1.27 -0.94 14.26
C ARG A 34 -0.78 -1.47 12.92
N LEU A 35 -1.66 -2.15 12.19
CA LEU A 35 -1.31 -2.68 10.87
C LEU A 35 -0.80 -1.60 9.88
N ASP A 36 -1.27 -0.35 9.96
CA ASP A 36 -0.76 0.74 9.11
C ASP A 36 0.71 1.10 9.37
N GLU A 37 1.19 0.84 10.59
CA GLU A 37 2.58 1.11 10.99
C GLU A 37 3.56 0.07 10.42
N LEU A 38 3.06 -1.10 10.01
CA LEU A 38 3.87 -2.17 9.41
C LEU A 38 4.08 -1.98 7.90
N LEU A 39 3.20 -1.20 7.24
CA LEU A 39 3.20 -1.05 5.77
C LEU A 39 4.55 -0.60 5.18
N PRO A 40 5.33 0.33 5.78
CA PRO A 40 6.62 0.71 5.22
C PRO A 40 7.61 -0.45 5.13
N ALA A 41 7.67 -1.30 6.16
CA ALA A 41 8.54 -2.47 6.20
C ALA A 41 8.06 -3.57 5.24
N LEU A 42 6.74 -3.79 5.16
CA LEU A 42 6.17 -4.72 4.19
C LEU A 42 6.46 -4.26 2.75
N ARG A 43 6.32 -2.96 2.47
CA ARG A 43 6.66 -2.39 1.17
C ARG A 43 8.14 -2.54 0.84
N GLU A 44 9.03 -2.37 1.81
CA GLU A 44 10.47 -2.64 1.58
C GLU A 44 10.72 -4.12 1.25
N ALA A 45 10.09 -5.04 1.99
CA ALA A 45 10.20 -6.46 1.71
C ALA A 45 9.71 -6.82 0.29
N ASP A 46 8.55 -6.27 -0.11
CA ASP A 46 7.99 -6.43 -1.45
C ASP A 46 8.91 -5.84 -2.53
N ASP A 47 9.43 -4.62 -2.32
CA ASP A 47 10.34 -3.95 -3.26
C ASP A 47 11.58 -4.85 -3.51
N ARG A 48 12.14 -5.53 -2.49
CA ARG A 48 13.28 -6.47 -2.67
C ARG A 48 12.94 -7.69 -3.52
N VAL A 49 11.73 -8.25 -3.35
CA VAL A 49 11.27 -9.40 -4.15
C VAL A 49 11.05 -8.99 -5.60
N ILE A 50 10.45 -7.82 -5.81
CA ILE A 50 10.21 -7.24 -7.13
C ILE A 50 11.54 -6.98 -7.84
N ASP A 51 12.51 -6.35 -7.18
CA ASP A 51 13.84 -6.09 -7.74
C ASP A 51 14.55 -7.40 -8.14
N ALA A 52 14.46 -8.42 -7.30
CA ALA A 52 14.98 -9.75 -7.60
C ALA A 52 14.25 -10.45 -8.75
N THR A 53 13.00 -10.07 -9.05
CA THR A 53 12.27 -10.60 -10.22
C THR A 53 12.68 -9.84 -11.48
N ILE A 54 12.77 -8.50 -11.40
CA ILE A 54 13.21 -7.64 -12.52
C ILE A 54 14.59 -8.07 -13.01
N ALA A 55 15.56 -8.20 -12.10
CA ALA A 55 16.92 -8.58 -12.48
C ALA A 55 17.01 -10.03 -13.03
N HIS A 56 15.98 -10.87 -12.84
CA HIS A 56 15.96 -12.24 -13.38
C HIS A 56 15.47 -12.20 -14.83
N VAL A 57 14.40 -11.44 -15.08
CA VAL A 57 13.88 -11.15 -16.41
C VAL A 57 14.96 -10.47 -17.28
N GLU A 58 15.66 -9.48 -16.73
CA GLU A 58 16.73 -8.77 -17.44
C GLU A 58 17.93 -9.66 -17.77
N ALA A 59 18.27 -10.61 -16.89
CA ALA A 59 19.30 -11.61 -17.19
C ALA A 59 18.91 -12.55 -18.34
N GLY A 60 17.61 -12.73 -18.57
CA GLY A 60 17.06 -13.44 -19.73
C GLY A 60 17.00 -12.62 -21.02
N GLY A 61 17.44 -11.36 -21.00
CA GLY A 61 17.42 -10.46 -22.17
C GLY A 61 16.08 -9.74 -22.40
N GLU A 62 15.11 -9.90 -21.50
CA GLU A 62 13.84 -9.19 -21.52
C GLU A 62 13.87 -7.92 -20.67
N ARG A 63 12.87 -7.04 -20.81
CA ARG A 63 12.79 -5.80 -20.02
C ARG A 63 11.38 -5.55 -19.50
N VAL A 64 11.29 -5.27 -18.20
CA VAL A 64 10.04 -4.81 -17.57
C VAL A 64 9.77 -3.35 -17.95
N SER A 65 8.66 -3.10 -18.63
CA SER A 65 8.26 -1.76 -19.07
C SER A 65 7.52 -0.96 -17.99
N CYS A 66 6.96 -1.64 -16.98
CA CYS A 66 6.29 -1.01 -15.86
C CYS A 66 7.31 -0.34 -14.95
N ALA A 67 7.10 0.95 -14.67
CA ALA A 67 7.88 1.71 -13.71
C ALA A 67 6.98 2.70 -12.96
N LYS A 68 7.46 3.18 -11.81
CA LYS A 68 6.80 4.25 -11.07
C LYS A 68 6.56 5.45 -11.99
N GLY A 69 5.29 5.83 -12.16
CA GLY A 69 4.89 6.95 -13.03
C GLY A 69 4.57 6.59 -14.48
N CYS A 70 4.74 5.35 -14.93
CA CYS A 70 4.36 4.95 -16.30
C CYS A 70 2.84 5.12 -16.56
N SER A 71 2.02 4.93 -15.51
CA SER A 71 0.57 5.10 -15.51
C SER A 71 -0.24 4.22 -16.48
N ALA A 72 0.40 3.28 -17.20
CA ALA A 72 -0.28 2.46 -18.21
C ALA A 72 -1.44 1.62 -17.61
N CYS A 73 -1.18 0.91 -16.51
CA CYS A 73 -2.20 0.15 -15.79
C CYS A 73 -2.96 1.03 -14.78
N CYS A 74 -2.25 1.78 -13.92
CA CYS A 74 -2.86 2.51 -12.81
C CYS A 74 -3.74 3.70 -13.22
N ARG A 75 -3.64 4.20 -14.47
CA ARG A 75 -4.55 5.24 -14.98
C ARG A 75 -5.90 4.65 -15.38
N ALA A 76 -5.88 3.45 -15.94
CA ALA A 76 -7.07 2.80 -16.50
C ALA A 76 -7.79 1.91 -15.48
N GLN A 77 -7.08 1.45 -14.44
CA GLN A 77 -7.62 0.48 -13.49
C GLN A 77 -7.64 1.05 -12.06
N PRO A 78 -8.76 0.90 -11.33
CA PRO A 78 -8.78 1.12 -9.89
C PRO A 78 -7.77 0.20 -9.20
N VAL A 79 -6.96 0.77 -8.31
CA VAL A 79 -5.98 0.02 -7.53
C VAL A 79 -6.67 -0.50 -6.27
N PRO A 80 -6.78 -1.83 -6.08
CA PRO A 80 -7.30 -2.38 -4.83
C PRO A 80 -6.34 -2.04 -3.70
N VAL A 81 -6.90 -1.64 -2.56
CA VAL A 81 -6.14 -1.39 -1.33
C VAL A 81 -6.78 -2.18 -0.19
N THR A 82 -5.93 -2.74 0.66
CA THR A 82 -6.33 -3.42 1.88
C THR A 82 -6.85 -2.42 2.92
N PRO A 83 -7.58 -2.87 3.95
CA PRO A 83 -7.99 -2.00 5.07
C PRO A 83 -6.85 -1.18 5.72
N PRO A 84 -5.67 -1.74 6.07
CA PRO A 84 -4.58 -0.94 6.63
C PRO A 84 -4.04 0.11 5.64
N GLU A 85 -3.92 -0.21 4.35
CA GLU A 85 -3.49 0.76 3.34
C GLU A 85 -4.50 1.90 3.16
N ALA A 86 -5.80 1.56 3.12
CA ALA A 86 -6.87 2.56 3.06
C ALA A 86 -6.85 3.50 4.29
N TYR A 87 -6.59 2.95 5.48
CA TYR A 87 -6.46 3.73 6.70
C TYR A 87 -5.19 4.61 6.69
N ALA A 88 -4.06 4.09 6.23
CA ALA A 88 -2.82 4.85 6.06
C ALA A 88 -3.02 6.03 5.08
N LEU A 89 -3.71 5.80 3.96
CA LEU A 89 -4.08 6.83 2.99
C LEU A 89 -5.00 7.88 3.59
N ALA A 90 -6.05 7.49 4.31
CA ALA A 90 -6.96 8.42 4.97
C ALA A 90 -6.19 9.33 5.95
N ARG A 91 -5.36 8.72 6.81
CA ARG A 91 -4.50 9.44 7.76
C ARG A 91 -3.49 10.36 7.07
N LEU A 92 -2.94 9.95 5.93
CA LEU A 92 -2.06 10.80 5.12
C LEU A 92 -2.82 12.04 4.62
N VAL A 93 -4.01 11.84 4.05
CA VAL A 93 -4.85 12.92 3.52
C VAL A 93 -5.30 13.89 4.62
N GLU A 94 -5.60 13.39 5.82
CA GLU A 94 -5.94 14.19 7.00
C GLU A 94 -4.78 15.09 7.46
N ARG A 95 -3.52 14.65 7.29
CA ARG A 95 -2.33 15.41 7.68
C ARG A 95 -1.82 16.38 6.60
N LEU A 96 -2.39 16.34 5.39
CA LEU A 96 -1.95 17.25 4.33
C LEU A 96 -2.30 18.69 4.70
N PRO A 97 -1.34 19.63 4.60
CA PRO A 97 -1.63 21.05 4.82
C PRO A 97 -2.55 21.60 3.74
N GLU A 98 -3.28 22.66 4.06
CA GLU A 98 -4.02 23.41 3.04
C GLU A 98 -3.07 24.21 2.14
N PRO A 99 -3.38 24.38 0.84
CA PRO A 99 -4.60 23.92 0.14
C PRO A 99 -4.53 22.48 -0.40
N SER A 100 -3.45 21.75 -0.13
CA SER A 100 -3.23 20.40 -0.69
C SER A 100 -4.24 19.38 -0.18
N GLY A 101 -4.58 19.44 1.12
CA GLY A 101 -5.60 18.60 1.72
C GLY A 101 -6.95 18.73 1.04
N ALA A 102 -7.47 19.96 0.87
CA ALA A 102 -8.72 20.21 0.17
C ALA A 102 -8.69 19.69 -1.27
N ARG A 103 -7.61 19.95 -2.02
CA ARG A 103 -7.47 19.48 -3.41
C ARG A 103 -7.55 17.97 -3.51
N VAL A 104 -6.88 17.23 -2.62
CA VAL A 104 -6.90 15.76 -2.66
C VAL A 104 -8.29 15.21 -2.30
N ARG A 105 -8.96 15.75 -1.27
CA ARG A 105 -10.32 15.34 -0.90
C ARG A 105 -11.34 15.64 -2.02
N ALA A 106 -11.22 16.79 -2.69
CA ALA A 106 -12.02 17.12 -3.85
C ALA A 106 -11.80 16.14 -5.01
N ALA A 107 -10.54 15.74 -5.27
CA ALA A 107 -10.22 14.75 -6.29
C ALA A 107 -10.82 13.36 -5.99
N PHE A 108 -10.76 12.89 -4.74
CA PHE A 108 -11.44 11.66 -4.33
C PHE A 108 -12.94 11.72 -4.58
N THR A 109 -13.58 12.82 -4.17
CA THR A 109 -15.02 13.04 -4.38
C THR A 109 -15.38 13.00 -5.86
N ALA A 110 -14.65 13.75 -6.69
CA ALA A 110 -14.88 13.80 -8.14
C ALA A 110 -14.70 12.43 -8.82
N ASN A 111 -13.70 11.65 -8.41
CA ASN A 111 -13.48 10.33 -9.00
C ASN A 111 -14.54 9.31 -8.56
N VAL A 112 -15.03 9.38 -7.32
CA VAL A 112 -16.18 8.57 -6.89
C VAL A 112 -17.42 8.91 -7.70
N THR A 113 -17.70 10.19 -7.95
CA THR A 113 -18.81 10.62 -8.81
C THR A 113 -18.67 10.06 -10.23
N ARG A 114 -17.48 10.17 -10.85
CA ARG A 114 -17.22 9.61 -12.18
C ARG A 114 -17.44 8.10 -12.24
N LEU A 115 -17.05 7.36 -11.21
CA LEU A 115 -17.33 5.92 -11.13
C LEU A 115 -18.83 5.61 -11.09
N ARG A 116 -19.63 6.45 -10.39
CA ARG A 116 -21.09 6.30 -10.35
C ARG A 116 -21.72 6.62 -11.71
N GLU A 117 -21.33 7.72 -12.33
CA GLU A 117 -21.83 8.14 -13.65
C GLU A 117 -21.50 7.10 -14.74
N ALA A 118 -20.34 6.44 -14.63
CA ALA A 118 -19.94 5.37 -15.53
C ALA A 118 -20.65 4.02 -15.25
N GLY A 119 -21.49 3.93 -14.20
CA GLY A 119 -22.12 2.66 -13.78
C GLY A 119 -21.14 1.64 -13.20
N LEU A 120 -19.91 2.04 -12.90
CA LEU A 120 -18.83 1.17 -12.42
C LEU A 120 -18.70 1.14 -10.90
N TYR A 121 -19.44 1.99 -10.19
CA TYR A 121 -19.31 2.12 -8.74
C TYR A 121 -19.51 0.79 -8.03
N GLU A 122 -20.60 0.07 -8.30
CA GLU A 122 -20.88 -1.19 -7.63
C GLU A 122 -19.83 -2.26 -7.98
N ALA A 123 -19.38 -2.34 -9.23
CA ALA A 123 -18.38 -3.32 -9.67
C ALA A 123 -17.04 -3.19 -8.92
N TYR A 124 -16.66 -1.97 -8.52
CA TYR A 124 -15.39 -1.73 -7.82
C TYR A 124 -15.52 -1.49 -6.31
N MET A 125 -16.69 -1.05 -5.84
CA MET A 125 -16.93 -0.69 -4.45
C MET A 125 -17.70 -1.76 -3.68
N GLN A 126 -18.11 -2.85 -4.35
CA GLN A 126 -18.46 -4.09 -3.69
C GLN A 126 -17.24 -4.59 -2.91
N ARG A 127 -17.33 -4.47 -1.59
CA ARG A 127 -16.41 -5.17 -0.68
C ARG A 127 -16.80 -6.64 -0.64
N ASP A 128 -15.87 -7.48 -0.18
CA ASP A 128 -16.23 -8.80 0.29
C ASP A 128 -17.44 -8.67 1.25
N PRO A 129 -18.58 -9.30 0.94
CA PRO A 129 -19.76 -9.25 1.79
C PRO A 129 -19.48 -9.76 3.22
N ALA A 130 -18.40 -10.52 3.42
CA ALA A 130 -17.95 -10.96 4.74
C ALA A 130 -17.25 -9.88 5.58
N MET A 131 -16.90 -8.70 5.03
CA MET A 131 -16.18 -7.64 5.76
C MET A 131 -16.86 -6.28 5.66
N THR A 132 -17.45 -5.84 6.77
CA THR A 132 -18.11 -4.54 6.90
C THR A 132 -17.11 -3.38 6.96
N ARG A 133 -17.62 -2.15 6.81
CA ARG A 133 -16.82 -0.92 6.92
C ARG A 133 -16.20 -0.74 8.31
N ASP A 134 -16.93 -1.09 9.34
CA ASP A 134 -16.48 -0.90 10.71
C ASP A 134 -15.49 -2.00 11.12
N GLU A 135 -15.69 -3.24 10.66
CA GLU A 135 -14.70 -4.31 10.84
C GLU A 135 -13.37 -3.96 10.16
N ALA A 136 -13.40 -3.48 8.92
CA ALA A 136 -12.19 -3.03 8.23
C ALA A 136 -11.43 -1.94 9.00
N ARG A 137 -12.17 -0.98 9.60
CA ARG A 137 -11.58 0.06 10.45
C ARG A 137 -11.01 -0.50 11.75
N ILE A 138 -11.70 -1.45 12.37
CA ILE A 138 -11.23 -2.12 13.59
C ILE A 138 -9.94 -2.87 13.29
N ILE A 139 -9.88 -3.64 12.20
CA ILE A 139 -8.70 -4.37 11.75
C ILE A 139 -7.53 -3.40 11.51
N ALA A 140 -7.76 -2.30 10.79
CA ALA A 140 -6.71 -1.34 10.48
C ALA A 140 -6.19 -0.58 11.72
N ARG A 141 -6.98 -0.50 12.79
CA ARG A 141 -6.62 0.19 14.06
C ARG A 141 -6.01 -0.72 15.11
N ARG A 142 -6.19 -2.04 14.98
CA ARG A 142 -5.57 -3.06 15.84
C ARG A 142 -4.14 -3.32 15.40
#